data_AF-A0A3N6BIU2-F1
#
_entry.id   AF-A0A3N6BIU2-F1
#
_cell.length_a   1.000
_cell.length_b   1.000
_cell.length_c   1.000
_cell.angle_alpha   90.00
_cell.angle_beta   90.00
_cell.angle_gamma   90.00
#
_symmetry.space_group_name_H-M   'P 1'
#
loop_
_entity.id
_entity.type
_entity.pdbx_description
1 polymer ?
#
loop_
_entity_poly.entity_id
_entity_poly.type
_entity_poly.pdbx_seq_one_letter_code
_entity_poly.pdbx_strand_id
1 'polypeptide(L)' 'WLDLTNSESPQFVGRAVVGLATDSKVMEKSGNVLIAAGLAREYGFTDIDGKSPRPLGLEDV' A
#
# COMPACT_ATOMS: atom_id res chain seq x y z
N TRP A 1 -6.30 -15.43 19.66
CA TRP A 1 -5.26 -14.40 19.55
C TRP A 1 -5.41 -13.70 18.21
N LEU A 2 -5.06 -12.42 18.11
CA LEU A 2 -5.18 -11.64 16.88
C LEU A 2 -4.01 -12.00 15.93
N ASP A 3 -4.31 -12.37 14.69
CA ASP A 3 -3.30 -12.62 13.66
C ASP A 3 -2.90 -11.31 12.98
N LEU A 4 -1.61 -10.95 13.09
CA LEU A 4 -1.02 -9.73 12.52
C LEU A 4 -0.01 -10.03 11.41
N THR A 5 0.02 -11.27 10.90
CA THR A 5 0.99 -11.66 9.85
C THR A 5 0.86 -10.86 8.56
N ASN A 6 -0.33 -10.30 8.28
CA ASN A 6 -0.60 -9.42 7.14
C ASN A 6 -0.77 -7.94 7.52
N SER A 7 -0.40 -7.52 8.74
CA SER A 7 -0.50 -6.12 9.16
C SER A 7 0.64 -5.27 8.57
N GLU A 8 0.44 -3.96 8.53
CA GLU A 8 1.40 -2.96 8.07
C GLU A 8 1.65 -1.89 9.14
N SER A 9 2.82 -1.25 9.10
CA SER A 9 3.12 -0.10 9.94
C SER A 9 2.45 1.19 9.40
N PRO A 10 2.20 2.20 10.24
CA PRO A 10 1.80 3.53 9.76
C PRO A 10 2.79 4.13 8.75
N GLN A 11 4.08 3.80 8.86
CA GLN A 11 5.12 4.25 7.94
C GLN A 11 4.94 3.64 6.54
N PHE A 12 4.47 2.40 6.43
CA PHE A 12 4.15 1.77 5.15
C PHE A 12 3.07 2.56 4.39
N VAL A 13 2.01 2.96 5.09
CA VAL A 13 0.95 3.81 4.53
C VAL A 13 1.53 5.17 4.08
N GLY A 14 2.40 5.77 4.91
CA GLY A 14 3.08 7.01 4.57
C GLY A 14 3.92 6.91 3.28
N ARG A 15 4.59 5.77 3.05
CA ARG A 15 5.32 5.51 1.80
C ARG A 15 4.38 5.42 0.59
N ALA A 16 3.19 4.86 0.74
CA ALA A 16 2.17 4.85 -0.31
C ALA A 16 1.73 6.29 -0.69
N VAL A 17 1.53 7.16 0.31
CA VAL A 17 1.21 8.58 0.10
C VAL A 17 2.34 9.30 -0.63
N VAL A 18 3.61 9.06 -0.25
CA VAL A 18 4.78 9.61 -0.96
C VAL A 18 4.84 9.13 -2.40
N GLY A 19 4.57 7.83 -2.64
CA GLY A 19 4.49 7.28 -4.00
C GLY A 19 3.46 8.02 -4.86
N LEU A 20 2.25 8.20 -4.35
CA LEU A 20 1.21 8.98 -5.05
C LEU A 20 1.60 10.44 -5.26
N ALA A 21 2.17 11.10 -4.25
CA ALA A 21 2.55 12.51 -4.33
C ALA A 21 3.68 12.77 -5.33
N THR A 22 4.49 11.76 -5.64
CA THR A 22 5.63 11.86 -6.57
C THR A 22 5.35 11.25 -7.95
N ASP A 23 4.20 10.57 -8.12
CA ASP A 23 3.79 10.01 -9.40
C ASP A 23 3.32 11.11 -10.36
N SER A 24 4.10 11.33 -11.43
CA SER A 24 3.75 12.26 -12.52
C SER A 24 2.40 11.97 -13.19
N LYS A 25 1.88 10.74 -13.05
CA LYS A 25 0.60 10.27 -13.59
C LYS A 25 -0.47 10.07 -12.51
N VAL A 26 -0.31 10.62 -11.31
CA VAL A 26 -1.26 10.44 -10.19
C VAL A 26 -2.72 10.71 -10.55
N MET A 27 -2.98 11.63 -11.49
CA MET A 27 -4.33 11.94 -11.96
C MET A 27 -5.04 10.75 -12.64
N GLU A 28 -4.30 9.79 -13.21
CA GLU A 28 -4.85 8.54 -13.75
C GLU A 28 -5.48 7.66 -12.66
N LYS A 29 -5.09 7.86 -11.39
CA LYS A 29 -5.55 7.08 -10.23
C LYS A 29 -6.67 7.76 -9.46
N SER A 30 -6.95 9.04 -9.75
CA SER A 30 -8.01 9.83 -9.08
C SER A 30 -9.39 9.18 -9.21
N GLY A 31 -10.19 9.25 -8.14
CA GLY A 31 -11.54 8.67 -8.09
C GLY A 31 -11.61 7.19 -7.74
N ASN A 32 -10.45 6.54 -7.48
CA ASN A 32 -10.39 5.13 -7.11
C ASN A 32 -10.03 4.94 -5.63
N VAL A 33 -10.47 3.82 -5.06
CA VAL A 33 -9.91 3.30 -3.80
C VAL A 33 -8.62 2.55 -4.14
N LEU A 34 -7.52 2.95 -3.51
CA LEU A 34 -6.20 2.36 -3.74
C LEU A 34 -5.75 1.58 -2.51
N ILE A 35 -5.26 0.37 -2.72
CA ILE A 35 -4.74 -0.48 -1.65
C ILE A 35 -3.24 -0.20 -1.46
N ALA A 36 -2.81 0.12 -0.24
CA ALA A 36 -1.43 0.47 0.07
C ALA A 36 -0.42 -0.61 -0.36
N ALA A 37 -0.74 -1.88 -0.09
CA ALA A 37 0.07 -3.01 -0.56
C ALA A 37 0.09 -3.17 -2.09
N GLY A 38 -0.93 -2.70 -2.80
CA GLY A 38 -0.93 -2.62 -4.26
C GLY A 38 0.04 -1.55 -4.76
N LEU A 39 -0.02 -0.36 -4.15
CA LEU A 39 0.90 0.74 -4.44
C LEU A 39 2.36 0.40 -4.07
N ALA A 40 2.56 -0.41 -3.03
CA ALA A 40 3.89 -0.91 -2.66
C ALA A 40 4.53 -1.76 -3.77
N ARG A 41 3.73 -2.61 -4.42
CA ARG A 41 4.18 -3.39 -5.59
C ARG A 41 4.44 -2.51 -6.80
N GLU A 42 3.58 -1.52 -7.04
CA GLU A 42 3.70 -0.61 -8.19
C GLU A 42 4.90 0.34 -8.07
N TYR A 43 5.09 0.95 -6.91
CA TYR A 43 6.14 1.93 -6.66
C TYR A 43 7.43 1.34 -6.06
N GLY A 44 7.45 0.03 -5.79
CA GLY A 44 8.67 -0.69 -5.39
C GLY A 44 9.17 -0.39 -3.98
N PHE A 45 8.27 -0.30 -2.99
CA PHE A 45 8.65 -0.13 -1.58
C PHE A 45 8.13 -1.27 -0.70
N THR A 46 8.79 -1.45 0.45
CA THR A 46 8.41 -2.42 1.49
C THR A 46 8.14 -1.71 2.82
N ASP A 47 7.63 -2.45 3.80
CA ASP A 47 7.51 -1.98 5.18
C ASP A 47 8.90 -1.87 5.84
N ILE A 48 8.96 -1.24 7.01
CA ILE A 48 10.17 -0.96 7.79
C ILE A 48 10.92 -2.21 8.22
N ASP A 49 10.24 -3.36 8.28
CA ASP A 49 10.81 -4.67 8.59
C ASP A 49 11.14 -5.49 7.33
N GLY A 50 11.02 -4.88 6.15
CA GLY A 50 11.26 -5.51 4.85
C GLY A 50 10.10 -6.36 4.33
N LYS A 51 9.00 -6.50 5.08
CA LYS A 51 7.83 -7.25 4.59
C LYS A 51 7.05 -6.46 3.55
N SER A 52 6.32 -7.20 2.73
CA SER A 52 5.33 -6.65 1.82
C SER A 52 4.00 -7.35 2.10
N PRO A 53 3.04 -6.67 2.76
CA PRO A 53 1.71 -7.22 2.99
C PRO A 53 1.05 -7.63 1.67
N ARG A 54 0.14 -8.61 1.73
CA ARG A 54 -0.70 -8.95 0.58
C ARG A 54 -1.80 -7.90 0.45
N PRO A 55 -2.04 -7.35 -0.75
CA PRO A 55 -3.22 -6.54 -1.00
C PRO A 55 -4.46 -7.34 -0.67
N LEU A 56 -5.37 -6.74 0.10
CA LEU A 56 -6.70 -7.27 0.37
C LEU A 56 -7.69 -6.38 -0.38
N GLY A 57 -8.35 -6.95 -1.39
CA GLY A 57 -9.44 -6.32 -2.12
C GLY A 57 -10.78 -6.50 -1.41
N LEU A 58 -11.86 -5.97 -2.00
CA LEU A 58 -13.22 -6.18 -1.46
C LEU A 58 -13.62 -7.66 -1.46
N GLU A 59 -13.03 -8.45 -2.35
CA GLU A 59 -13.20 -9.89 -2.45
C GLU A 59 -12.52 -10.69 -1.33
N ASP A 60 -11.58 -10.08 -0.59
CA ASP A 60 -10.79 -10.75 0.46
C ASP A 60 -11.33 -10.52 1.88
N VAL A 61 -12.46 -9.83 2.02
CA VAL A 61 -13.09 -9.44 3.29
C VAL A 61 -14.35 -10.25 3.59
#